data_AF-A0A951QEK1-F1
#
_entry.id   AF-A0A951QEK1-F1
#
_cell.length_a   1.000
_cell.length_b   1.000
_cell.length_c   1.000
_cell.angle_alpha   90.00
_cell.angle_beta   90.00
_cell.angle_gamma   90.00
#
_symmetry.space_group_name_H-M   'P 1'
#
loop_
_entity.id
_entity.type
_entity.pdbx_description
1 polymer ?
#
loop_
_entity_poly.entity_id
_entity_poly.type
_entity_poly.pdbx_seq_one_letter_code
_entity_poly.pdbx_strand_id
1 'polypeptide(L)'
;MRNSLYKHGWAAQVLSATLTIAGLATFSAIFASAQAASLTFDTQAFTEIPASTKITLDDQSAGLGKILFKADVSGIADLRGLFFNVSDDSLLAGLQVSSLQYLDASGKTISVADQNIAYSFGASSITSVGSKSNTMRGDGNSHVFDAGVEIGKEGIGKGDDFRSAWFTLSLSDSFLKTEAGAKFQDGLQLSYFSNQDFGVRLMSVGADRRDSSKLAGTSPILSPTNPTPIVTPPAPDPAPVVVAPPVLNLPPVAIVPPTPESPEPTRVPEPGTATALAIVAIGCFKLLKRQQSAQSQI
;
A
#
# COMPACT_ATOMS: atom_id res chain seq x y z
N MET A 1 23.62 -52.83 -33.58
CA MET A 1 25.07 -52.58 -33.53
C MET A 1 25.27 -51.34 -32.66
N ARG A 2 25.70 -51.53 -31.39
CA ARG A 2 27.07 -51.22 -30.89
C ARG A 2 27.43 -49.75 -31.18
N ASN A 3 27.47 -48.82 -30.22
CA ASN A 3 28.40 -48.63 -29.09
C ASN A 3 28.11 -47.17 -28.61
N SER A 4 28.49 -46.60 -27.47
CA SER A 4 29.36 -46.94 -26.34
C SER A 4 29.12 -45.86 -25.26
N LEU A 5 29.32 -46.29 -24.02
CA LEU A 5 29.61 -45.55 -22.79
C LEU A 5 30.27 -44.18 -22.97
N TYR A 6 29.93 -43.21 -22.10
CA TYR A 6 30.89 -42.63 -21.12
C TYR A 6 30.16 -42.15 -19.86
N LYS A 7 30.50 -42.80 -18.74
CA LYS A 7 30.27 -42.35 -17.36
C LYS A 7 31.43 -41.45 -16.96
N HIS A 8 31.19 -40.32 -16.30
CA HIS A 8 32.10 -39.77 -15.30
C HIS A 8 31.30 -39.02 -14.23
N GLY A 9 31.40 -39.52 -13.00
CA GLY A 9 30.81 -38.92 -11.81
C GLY A 9 31.84 -38.08 -11.07
N TRP A 10 31.36 -37.05 -10.39
CA TRP A 10 32.07 -36.35 -9.32
C TRP A 10 31.07 -36.17 -8.18
N ALA A 11 31.24 -36.96 -7.11
CA ALA A 11 30.50 -36.82 -5.87
C ALA A 11 31.29 -35.87 -4.96
N ALA A 12 30.77 -34.65 -4.74
CA ALA A 12 31.27 -33.75 -3.72
C ALA A 12 30.46 -33.98 -2.43
N GLN A 13 31.09 -34.59 -1.44
CA GLN A 13 30.54 -34.66 -0.08
C GLN A 13 30.77 -33.30 0.60
N VAL A 14 29.67 -32.60 0.88
CA VAL A 14 29.67 -31.38 1.71
C VAL A 14 29.34 -31.79 3.14
N LEU A 15 30.33 -31.76 4.04
CA LEU A 15 30.10 -31.86 5.48
C LEU A 15 29.36 -30.60 5.94
N SER A 16 28.13 -30.75 6.42
CA SER A 16 27.40 -29.70 7.13
C SER A 16 27.73 -29.76 8.61
N ALA A 17 28.40 -28.73 9.12
CA ALA A 17 28.57 -28.50 10.56
C ALA A 17 27.38 -27.69 11.07
N THR A 18 26.52 -28.32 11.87
CA THR A 18 25.42 -27.65 12.60
C THR A 18 25.97 -26.96 13.84
N LEU A 19 26.01 -25.62 13.83
CA LEU A 19 26.26 -24.78 14.99
C LEU A 19 24.92 -24.43 15.65
N THR A 20 24.63 -25.02 16.81
CA THR A 20 23.42 -24.75 17.58
C THR A 20 23.66 -23.50 18.45
N ILE A 21 23.21 -22.33 17.99
CA ILE A 21 23.22 -21.11 18.78
C ILE A 21 21.95 -21.10 19.64
N ALA A 22 22.11 -21.23 20.96
CA ALA A 22 21.03 -21.00 21.92
C ALA A 22 20.77 -19.48 22.02
N GLY A 23 19.81 -18.99 21.22
CA GLY A 23 19.40 -17.60 21.22
C GLY A 23 18.52 -17.26 22.43
N LEU A 24 18.95 -16.26 23.20
CA LEU A 24 18.15 -15.60 24.23
C LEU A 24 16.95 -14.91 23.55
N ALA A 25 15.73 -15.39 23.81
CA ALA A 25 14.51 -14.77 23.28
C ALA A 25 14.19 -13.50 24.07
N THR A 26 14.61 -12.35 23.58
CA THR A 26 14.08 -11.06 24.04
C THR A 26 12.65 -10.92 23.53
N PHE A 27 11.67 -11.15 24.42
CA PHE A 27 10.27 -10.86 24.17
C PHE A 27 10.12 -9.34 23.99
N SER A 28 10.23 -8.88 22.74
CA SER A 28 9.77 -7.57 22.35
C SER A 28 8.26 -7.62 22.40
N ALA A 29 7.66 -6.94 23.38
CA ALA A 29 6.21 -6.78 23.45
C ALA A 29 5.76 -6.09 22.17
N ILE A 30 5.12 -6.85 21.29
CA ILE A 30 4.57 -6.35 20.04
C ILE A 30 3.33 -5.56 20.43
N PHE A 31 3.44 -4.24 20.48
CA PHE A 31 2.29 -3.38 20.66
C PHE A 31 1.41 -3.53 19.42
N ALA A 32 0.29 -4.22 19.53
CA ALA A 32 -0.76 -4.17 18.52
C ALA A 32 -1.38 -2.77 18.61
N SER A 33 -1.02 -1.88 17.68
CA SER A 33 -1.77 -0.63 17.50
C SER A 33 -3.21 -1.01 17.15
N ALA A 34 -4.17 -0.57 17.95
CA ALA A 34 -5.58 -0.68 17.59
C ALA A 34 -5.81 0.20 16.36
N GLN A 35 -5.76 -0.38 15.16
CA GLN A 35 -6.14 0.30 13.93
C GLN A 35 -7.67 0.34 13.85
N ALA A 36 -8.24 1.52 13.61
CA ALA A 36 -9.65 1.63 13.30
C ALA A 36 -9.91 0.86 12.01
N ALA A 37 -10.77 -0.15 12.00
CA ALA A 37 -10.86 -1.07 10.86
C ALA A 37 -11.43 -0.43 9.58
N SER A 38 -12.22 0.65 9.69
CA SER A 38 -12.78 1.34 8.53
C SER A 38 -13.25 2.77 8.81
N LEU A 39 -13.33 3.59 7.75
CA LEU A 39 -14.05 4.86 7.70
C LEU A 39 -15.24 4.68 6.76
N THR A 40 -16.45 5.07 7.17
CA THR A 40 -17.63 5.06 6.30
C THR A 40 -18.45 6.34 6.47
N PHE A 41 -18.85 6.95 5.36
CA PHE A 41 -19.62 8.20 5.33
C PHE A 41 -20.33 8.38 3.99
N ASP A 42 -21.29 9.30 3.97
CA ASP A 42 -22.03 9.65 2.76
C ASP A 42 -21.50 10.95 2.14
N THR A 43 -21.58 11.03 0.82
CA THR A 43 -21.39 12.25 0.05
C THR A 43 -22.74 12.77 -0.44
N GLN A 44 -22.87 14.09 -0.54
CA GLN A 44 -24.11 14.73 -1.00
C GLN A 44 -23.86 15.60 -2.22
N ALA A 45 -24.90 15.72 -3.05
CA ALA A 45 -24.84 16.54 -4.24
C ALA A 45 -24.64 18.01 -3.89
N PHE A 46 -23.66 18.64 -4.52
CA PHE A 46 -23.52 20.11 -4.55
C PHE A 46 -23.94 20.69 -5.92
N THR A 47 -24.34 19.83 -6.85
CA THR A 47 -25.04 20.20 -8.09
C THR A 47 -26.54 19.92 -7.97
N GLU A 48 -27.34 20.52 -8.84
CA GLU A 48 -28.82 20.57 -8.75
C GLU A 48 -29.55 19.21 -8.78
N ILE A 49 -28.86 18.10 -9.02
CA ILE A 49 -29.46 16.77 -9.16
C ILE A 49 -29.17 15.93 -7.90
N PRO A 50 -30.19 15.62 -7.09
CA PRO A 50 -30.03 14.84 -5.87
C PRO A 50 -29.51 13.43 -6.16
N ALA A 51 -28.39 13.09 -5.56
CA ALA A 51 -27.85 11.75 -5.50
C ALA A 51 -26.97 11.63 -4.24
N SER A 52 -26.69 10.40 -3.84
CA SER A 52 -25.80 10.11 -2.71
C SER A 52 -24.94 8.90 -3.03
N THR A 53 -23.71 8.93 -2.53
CA THR A 53 -22.78 7.80 -2.58
C THR A 53 -22.21 7.61 -1.20
N LYS A 54 -22.25 6.37 -0.73
CA LYS A 54 -21.58 5.93 0.50
C LYS A 54 -20.16 5.53 0.15
N ILE A 55 -19.18 6.13 0.83
CA ILE A 55 -17.77 5.80 0.70
C ILE A 55 -17.37 4.97 1.91
N THR A 56 -16.60 3.90 1.67
CA THR A 56 -15.97 3.09 2.70
C THR A 56 -14.47 2.98 2.40
N LEU A 57 -13.64 3.25 3.41
CA LEU A 57 -12.21 2.95 3.41
C LEU A 57 -11.92 1.87 4.45
N ASP A 58 -11.15 0.85 4.11
CA ASP A 58 -10.86 -0.30 4.99
C ASP A 58 -9.38 -0.70 4.86
N ASP A 59 -8.65 -0.69 5.98
CA ASP A 59 -7.22 -1.03 6.04
C ASP A 59 -6.95 -2.50 6.42
N GLN A 60 -7.97 -3.27 6.76
CA GLN A 60 -7.87 -4.69 7.07
C GLN A 60 -8.05 -5.54 5.82
N SER A 61 -9.04 -5.21 5.00
CA SER A 61 -9.40 -5.98 3.80
C SER A 61 -8.36 -5.89 2.67
N ALA A 62 -7.58 -4.81 2.61
CA ALA A 62 -6.53 -4.62 1.60
C ALA A 62 -5.17 -5.22 1.99
N GLY A 63 -4.99 -5.57 3.27
CA GLY A 63 -3.71 -5.96 3.85
C GLY A 63 -2.89 -4.78 4.37
N LEU A 64 -1.87 -5.08 5.18
CA LEU A 64 -1.04 -4.09 5.85
C LEU A 64 -0.47 -3.04 4.90
N GLY A 65 -0.57 -1.77 5.29
CA GLY A 65 -0.03 -0.63 4.54
C GLY A 65 -0.82 -0.25 3.29
N LYS A 66 -2.03 -0.80 3.11
CA LYS A 66 -2.92 -0.56 1.97
C LYS A 66 -4.32 -0.23 2.45
N ILE A 67 -5.08 0.49 1.61
CA ILE A 67 -6.46 0.86 1.90
C ILE A 67 -7.36 0.40 0.76
N LEU A 68 -8.42 -0.34 1.07
CA LEU A 68 -9.50 -0.63 0.14
C LEU A 68 -10.43 0.58 0.12
N PHE A 69 -10.55 1.23 -1.03
CA PHE A 69 -11.55 2.24 -1.28
C PHE A 69 -12.76 1.59 -1.91
N LYS A 70 -13.95 1.94 -1.43
CA LYS A 70 -15.22 1.51 -2.00
C LYS A 70 -16.18 2.69 -2.08
N ALA A 71 -16.88 2.81 -3.20
CA ALA A 71 -17.95 3.76 -3.41
C ALA A 71 -19.22 3.01 -3.84
N ASP A 72 -20.30 3.18 -3.09
CA ASP A 72 -21.61 2.58 -3.34
C ASP A 72 -22.64 3.69 -3.60
N VAL A 73 -23.14 3.75 -4.83
CA VAL A 73 -24.13 4.73 -5.28
C VAL A 73 -25.54 4.30 -4.86
N SER A 74 -26.32 5.24 -4.33
CA SER A 74 -27.75 5.04 -4.10
C SER A 74 -28.56 5.53 -5.31
N GLY A 75 -29.41 4.67 -5.86
CA GLY A 75 -30.31 5.00 -6.98
C GLY A 75 -29.78 4.58 -8.37
N ILE A 76 -30.21 5.31 -9.40
CA ILE A 76 -29.80 5.10 -10.80
C ILE A 76 -28.79 6.18 -11.16
N ALA A 77 -27.53 5.79 -11.28
CA ALA A 77 -26.46 6.62 -11.83
C ALA A 77 -25.25 5.75 -12.19
N ASP A 78 -24.41 6.29 -13.05
CA ASP A 78 -23.14 5.70 -13.46
C ASP A 78 -22.02 6.35 -12.66
N LEU A 79 -21.32 5.59 -11.82
CA LEU A 79 -20.14 6.05 -11.11
C LEU A 79 -18.98 6.27 -12.09
N ARG A 80 -18.41 7.48 -12.09
CA ARG A 80 -17.41 7.91 -13.09
C ARG A 80 -16.04 8.23 -12.53
N GLY A 81 -16.00 8.68 -11.28
CA GLY A 81 -14.74 9.06 -10.67
C GLY A 81 -14.88 9.24 -9.18
N LEU A 82 -13.81 8.90 -8.48
CA LEU A 82 -13.63 9.15 -7.05
C LEU A 82 -12.45 10.09 -6.89
N PHE A 83 -12.65 11.14 -6.11
CA PHE A 83 -11.67 12.18 -5.82
C PHE A 83 -11.53 12.30 -4.31
N PHE A 84 -10.32 12.57 -3.82
CA PHE A 84 -10.08 12.66 -2.38
C PHE A 84 -8.85 13.49 -2.06
N ASN A 85 -8.84 14.01 -0.84
CA ASN A 85 -7.69 14.65 -0.22
C ASN A 85 -6.96 13.70 0.74
N VAL A 86 -5.70 14.02 0.99
CA VAL A 86 -4.86 13.36 2.00
C VAL A 86 -4.35 14.41 2.98
N SER A 87 -4.17 14.04 4.24
CA SER A 87 -3.68 14.98 5.25
C SER A 87 -2.18 15.30 5.13
N ASP A 88 -1.43 14.54 4.32
CA ASP A 88 0.00 14.75 4.06
C ASP A 88 0.32 14.60 2.56
N ASP A 89 0.46 15.72 1.87
CA ASP A 89 0.76 15.80 0.43
C ASP A 89 2.03 15.07 -0.01
N SER A 90 2.98 14.83 0.92
CA SER A 90 4.21 14.10 0.56
C SER A 90 3.95 12.63 0.20
N LEU A 91 2.79 12.08 0.58
CA LEU A 91 2.34 10.74 0.17
C LEU A 91 2.09 10.65 -1.34
N LEU A 92 1.67 11.75 -1.98
CA LEU A 92 1.15 11.76 -3.35
C LEU A 92 2.18 11.25 -4.37
N ALA A 93 3.47 11.49 -4.13
CA ALA A 93 4.54 11.01 -5.00
C ALA A 93 4.71 9.47 -4.99
N GLY A 94 4.21 8.81 -3.94
CA GLY A 94 4.29 7.36 -3.76
C GLY A 94 3.00 6.60 -4.00
N LEU A 95 1.86 7.30 -4.14
CA LEU A 95 0.56 6.65 -4.28
C LEU A 95 0.46 5.84 -5.57
N GLN A 96 -0.23 4.71 -5.48
CA GLN A 96 -0.57 3.83 -6.60
C GLN A 96 -1.98 3.26 -6.41
N VAL A 97 -2.68 3.04 -7.52
CA VAL A 97 -3.99 2.40 -7.56
C VAL A 97 -3.86 1.02 -8.21
N SER A 98 -4.48 0.01 -7.61
CA SER A 98 -4.53 -1.35 -8.16
C SER A 98 -5.89 -2.00 -7.92
N SER A 99 -6.14 -3.12 -8.59
CA SER A 99 -7.27 -4.01 -8.33
C SER A 99 -8.64 -3.33 -8.46
N LEU A 100 -8.76 -2.35 -9.36
CA LEU A 100 -10.02 -1.66 -9.63
C LEU A 100 -11.05 -2.65 -10.18
N GLN A 101 -12.21 -2.67 -9.53
CA GLN A 101 -13.35 -3.49 -9.88
C GLN A 101 -14.62 -2.67 -9.74
N TYR A 102 -15.66 -3.06 -10.48
CA TYR A 102 -17.00 -2.50 -10.34
C TYR A 102 -18.09 -3.54 -10.55
N LEU A 103 -19.26 -3.29 -9.96
CA LEU A 103 -20.50 -4.02 -10.24
C LEU A 103 -21.26 -3.29 -11.35
N ASP A 104 -21.61 -4.03 -12.40
CA ASP A 104 -22.58 -3.55 -13.39
C ASP A 104 -24.03 -3.66 -12.90
N ALA A 105 -24.98 -3.20 -13.73
CA ALA A 105 -26.41 -3.26 -13.46
C ALA A 105 -26.94 -4.67 -13.14
N SER A 106 -26.27 -5.71 -13.64
CA SER A 106 -26.64 -7.11 -13.45
C SER A 106 -26.05 -7.73 -12.19
N GLY A 107 -25.19 -6.99 -11.47
CA GLY A 107 -24.45 -7.46 -10.31
C GLY A 107 -23.19 -8.25 -10.66
N LYS A 108 -22.78 -8.25 -11.93
CA LYS A 108 -21.54 -8.90 -12.34
C LYS A 108 -20.35 -8.02 -11.98
N THR A 109 -19.33 -8.62 -11.38
CA THR A 109 -18.05 -7.97 -11.13
C THR A 109 -17.23 -7.92 -12.40
N ILE A 110 -16.71 -6.73 -12.71
CA ILE A 110 -15.81 -6.48 -13.83
C ILE A 110 -14.49 -5.96 -13.25
N SER A 111 -13.39 -6.61 -13.59
CA SER A 111 -12.05 -6.21 -13.17
C SER A 111 -11.36 -5.40 -14.26
N VAL A 112 -10.71 -4.31 -13.87
CA VAL A 112 -9.85 -3.51 -14.73
C VAL A 112 -8.41 -3.96 -14.51
N ALA A 113 -7.70 -4.25 -15.59
CA ALA A 113 -6.26 -4.53 -15.48
C ALA A 113 -5.52 -3.28 -14.99
N ASP A 114 -4.59 -3.43 -14.04
CA ASP A 114 -3.96 -2.31 -13.33
C ASP A 114 -3.36 -1.24 -14.25
N GLN A 115 -2.74 -1.65 -15.35
CA GLN A 115 -2.14 -0.77 -16.35
C GLN A 115 -3.16 0.09 -17.13
N ASN A 116 -4.45 -0.24 -17.03
CA ASN A 116 -5.55 0.48 -17.68
C ASN A 116 -6.33 1.35 -16.70
N ILE A 117 -5.94 1.41 -15.42
CA ILE A 117 -6.57 2.28 -14.43
C ILE A 117 -6.06 3.70 -14.67
N ALA A 118 -6.95 4.63 -15.03
CA ALA A 118 -6.61 6.03 -15.11
C ALA A 118 -6.76 6.69 -13.73
N TYR A 119 -5.67 7.27 -13.23
CA TYR A 119 -5.63 8.02 -11.98
C TYR A 119 -4.69 9.22 -12.13
N SER A 120 -4.82 10.18 -11.21
CA SER A 120 -3.96 11.36 -11.15
C SER A 120 -3.78 11.81 -9.70
N PHE A 121 -2.56 12.26 -9.39
CA PHE A 121 -2.19 12.77 -8.07
C PHE A 121 -1.52 14.14 -8.23
N GLY A 122 -1.85 15.08 -7.35
CA GLY A 122 -1.30 16.43 -7.33
C GLY A 122 -2.00 17.30 -6.30
N ALA A 123 -1.25 17.76 -5.31
CA ALA A 123 -1.73 18.53 -4.17
C ALA A 123 -2.68 19.67 -4.60
N SER A 124 -3.93 19.57 -4.15
CA SER A 124 -5.01 20.55 -4.34
C SER A 124 -5.17 21.04 -5.78
N SER A 125 -4.91 20.17 -6.76
CA SER A 125 -4.86 20.54 -8.19
C SER A 125 -5.75 19.65 -9.06
N ILE A 126 -6.21 18.52 -8.55
CA ILE A 126 -7.02 17.56 -9.29
C ILE A 126 -8.45 18.06 -9.33
N THR A 127 -8.91 18.37 -10.54
CA THR A 127 -10.31 18.76 -10.83
C THR A 127 -10.96 17.87 -11.87
N SER A 128 -10.22 16.94 -12.47
CA SER A 128 -10.67 15.94 -13.42
C SER A 128 -9.69 14.77 -13.49
N VAL A 129 -10.16 13.58 -13.86
CA VAL A 129 -9.30 12.39 -14.04
C VAL A 129 -9.75 11.55 -15.24
N GLY A 130 -8.78 11.03 -15.99
CA GLY A 130 -9.00 10.24 -17.20
C GLY A 130 -9.46 11.10 -18.38
N SER A 131 -10.68 11.61 -18.28
CA SER A 131 -11.36 12.37 -19.32
C SER A 131 -11.85 13.74 -18.82
N LYS A 132 -12.04 14.70 -19.74
CA LYS A 132 -12.43 16.07 -19.38
C LYS A 132 -13.86 16.18 -18.84
N SER A 133 -14.76 15.25 -19.19
CA SER A 133 -16.13 15.27 -18.68
C SER A 133 -16.25 14.67 -17.26
N ASN A 134 -15.25 13.88 -16.85
CA ASN A 134 -15.09 13.39 -15.49
C ASN A 134 -14.44 14.45 -14.60
N THR A 135 -15.17 15.56 -14.40
CA THR A 135 -14.69 16.74 -13.68
C THR A 135 -15.58 17.08 -12.48
N MET A 136 -14.94 17.57 -11.41
CA MET A 136 -15.61 18.08 -10.21
C MET A 136 -15.92 19.58 -10.25
N ARG A 137 -15.61 20.27 -11.36
CA ARG A 137 -15.92 21.70 -11.55
C ARG A 137 -17.42 21.93 -11.72
N GLY A 138 -18.01 22.94 -11.08
CA GLY A 138 -19.42 23.27 -11.32
C GLY A 138 -20.10 24.20 -10.31
N ASP A 139 -19.37 24.66 -9.31
CA ASP A 139 -19.82 25.37 -8.11
C ASP A 139 -18.98 26.63 -7.86
N GLY A 140 -18.36 27.19 -8.90
CA GLY A 140 -17.29 28.18 -8.77
C GLY A 140 -15.89 27.58 -8.62
N ASN A 141 -15.76 26.25 -8.73
CA ASN A 141 -14.51 25.49 -8.57
C ASN A 141 -14.00 25.49 -7.12
N SER A 142 -14.91 25.46 -6.15
CA SER A 142 -14.54 25.36 -4.72
C SER A 142 -13.98 23.99 -4.35
N HIS A 143 -14.30 22.95 -5.13
CA HIS A 143 -13.78 21.61 -4.91
C HIS A 143 -12.56 21.31 -5.78
N VAL A 144 -11.39 21.30 -5.15
CA VAL A 144 -10.12 20.80 -5.70
C VAL A 144 -9.64 19.64 -4.84
N PHE A 145 -9.00 18.66 -5.48
CA PHE A 145 -8.59 17.44 -4.80
C PHE A 145 -7.09 17.16 -4.97
N ASP A 146 -6.55 16.31 -4.10
CA ASP A 146 -5.17 15.82 -4.21
C ASP A 146 -5.05 14.61 -5.13
N ALA A 147 -6.13 13.83 -5.25
CA ALA A 147 -6.17 12.59 -6.01
C ALA A 147 -7.49 12.43 -6.78
N GLY A 148 -7.42 11.70 -7.89
CA GLY A 148 -8.58 11.26 -8.64
C GLY A 148 -8.34 9.89 -9.27
N VAL A 149 -9.37 9.05 -9.29
CA VAL A 149 -9.40 7.75 -9.96
C VAL A 149 -10.60 7.70 -10.89
N GLU A 150 -10.39 7.39 -12.17
CA GLU A 150 -11.47 7.18 -13.14
C GLU A 150 -12.10 5.80 -12.94
N ILE A 151 -13.43 5.77 -13.02
CA ILE A 151 -14.24 4.56 -12.89
C ILE A 151 -15.07 4.43 -14.17
N GLY A 152 -14.93 3.28 -14.84
CA GLY A 152 -15.58 3.04 -16.13
C GLY A 152 -15.02 3.88 -17.28
N LYS A 153 -15.66 3.84 -18.44
CA LYS A 153 -15.25 4.60 -19.65
C LYS A 153 -16.38 5.47 -20.17
N GLU A 154 -16.08 6.68 -20.63
CA GLU A 154 -17.10 7.60 -21.16
C GLU A 154 -17.89 6.94 -22.30
N GLY A 155 -19.21 7.03 -22.24
CA GLY A 155 -20.12 6.53 -23.29
C GLY A 155 -21.44 6.02 -22.74
N ILE A 156 -22.51 6.13 -23.53
CA ILE A 156 -23.82 5.53 -23.24
C ILE A 156 -23.81 4.08 -23.77
N GLY A 157 -22.89 3.26 -23.23
CA GLY A 157 -22.93 1.83 -23.45
C GLY A 157 -24.13 1.26 -22.71
N LYS A 158 -24.95 0.43 -23.37
CA LYS A 158 -25.99 -0.33 -22.66
C LYS A 158 -25.30 -1.28 -21.68
N GLY A 159 -25.33 -0.97 -20.38
CA GLY A 159 -24.78 -1.83 -19.33
C GLY A 159 -23.76 -1.17 -18.39
N ASP A 160 -23.42 0.11 -18.57
CA ASP A 160 -22.38 0.79 -17.78
C ASP A 160 -22.90 1.45 -16.47
N ASP A 161 -23.96 0.88 -15.88
CA ASP A 161 -24.55 1.36 -14.61
C ASP A 161 -23.68 0.92 -13.43
N PHE A 162 -22.51 1.52 -13.30
CA PHE A 162 -21.59 1.17 -12.22
C PHE A 162 -22.13 1.72 -10.91
N ARG A 163 -22.80 0.84 -10.14
CA ARG A 163 -23.42 1.18 -8.85
C ARG A 163 -22.43 1.08 -7.70
N SER A 164 -21.43 0.23 -7.85
CA SER A 164 -20.37 0.08 -6.87
C SER A 164 -19.04 -0.04 -7.59
N ALA A 165 -18.02 0.61 -7.06
CA ALA A 165 -16.64 0.37 -7.48
C ALA A 165 -15.73 0.31 -6.25
N TRP A 166 -14.67 -0.48 -6.35
CA TRP A 166 -13.63 -0.54 -5.34
C TRP A 166 -12.27 -0.76 -5.96
N PHE A 167 -11.25 -0.24 -5.29
CA PHE A 167 -9.85 -0.39 -5.68
C PHE A 167 -8.98 -0.34 -4.42
N THR A 168 -7.75 -0.79 -4.57
CA THR A 168 -6.75 -0.70 -3.52
C THR A 168 -5.84 0.49 -3.78
N LEU A 169 -5.63 1.31 -2.76
CA LEU A 169 -4.61 2.34 -2.73
C LEU A 169 -3.43 1.87 -1.89
N SER A 170 -2.21 2.10 -2.37
CA SER A 170 -0.98 1.74 -1.66
C SER A 170 0.15 2.73 -1.96
N LEU A 171 1.23 2.66 -1.17
CA LEU A 171 2.50 3.30 -1.51
C LEU A 171 3.39 2.35 -2.32
N SER A 172 4.16 2.90 -3.25
CA SER A 172 5.11 2.11 -4.03
C SER A 172 6.33 1.69 -3.22
N ASP A 173 6.83 0.47 -3.47
CA ASP A 173 8.08 -0.01 -2.88
C ASP A 173 9.27 0.92 -3.19
N SER A 174 9.25 1.58 -4.35
CA SER A 174 10.29 2.53 -4.74
C SER A 174 10.24 3.81 -3.90
N PHE A 175 9.04 4.31 -3.60
CA PHE A 175 8.85 5.50 -2.77
C PHE A 175 9.26 5.24 -1.34
N LEU A 176 8.86 4.09 -0.77
CA LEU A 176 9.20 3.70 0.62
C LEU A 176 10.71 3.59 0.89
N LYS A 177 11.53 3.43 -0.17
CA LYS A 177 12.99 3.41 -0.09
C LYS A 177 13.65 4.79 -0.17
N THR A 178 12.88 5.84 -0.45
CA THR A 178 13.37 7.22 -0.47
C THR A 178 13.39 7.82 0.94
N GLU A 179 14.14 8.90 1.14
CA GLU A 179 14.14 9.64 2.41
C GLU A 179 12.73 10.17 2.77
N ALA A 180 11.98 10.64 1.77
CA ALA A 180 10.60 11.08 1.95
C ALA A 180 9.66 9.93 2.31
N GLY A 181 9.88 8.75 1.75
CA GLY A 181 9.11 7.54 2.06
C GLY A 181 9.47 6.91 3.41
N ALA A 182 10.63 7.24 3.97
CA ALA A 182 11.11 6.63 5.20
C ALA A 182 10.25 6.92 6.44
N LYS A 183 9.42 7.97 6.40
CA LYS A 183 8.41 8.24 7.44
C LYS A 183 7.13 7.41 7.30
N PHE A 184 6.99 6.64 6.23
CA PHE A 184 5.79 5.85 5.90
C PHE A 184 6.08 4.34 5.82
N GLN A 185 7.03 3.83 6.60
CA GLN A 185 7.44 2.41 6.55
C GLN A 185 6.29 1.44 6.85
N ASP A 186 5.30 1.88 7.63
CA ASP A 186 4.09 1.10 7.92
C ASP A 186 3.05 1.15 6.78
N GLY A 187 3.36 1.84 5.68
CA GLY A 187 2.50 2.05 4.52
C GLY A 187 1.40 3.08 4.74
N LEU A 188 0.30 2.95 3.99
CA LEU A 188 -0.88 3.78 4.17
C LEU A 188 -1.69 3.36 5.40
N GLN A 189 -2.25 4.37 6.07
CA GLN A 189 -3.12 4.24 7.24
C GLN A 189 -4.38 5.08 7.03
N LEU A 190 -5.49 4.69 7.68
CA LEU A 190 -6.76 5.44 7.60
C LEU A 190 -6.67 6.87 8.16
N SER A 191 -5.72 7.14 9.05
CA SER A 191 -5.46 8.47 9.60
C SER A 191 -5.13 9.51 8.53
N TYR A 192 -4.52 9.11 7.40
CA TYR A 192 -4.23 10.01 6.29
C TYR A 192 -5.48 10.48 5.55
N PHE A 193 -6.60 9.78 5.73
CA PHE A 193 -7.87 10.07 5.08
C PHE A 193 -8.92 10.59 6.06
N SER A 194 -8.58 10.77 7.33
CA SER A 194 -9.51 11.25 8.34
C SER A 194 -9.70 12.77 8.24
N ASN A 195 -10.95 13.22 8.34
CA ASN A 195 -11.31 14.63 8.19
C ASN A 195 -10.79 15.27 6.89
N GLN A 196 -10.84 14.49 5.80
CA GLN A 196 -10.43 14.90 4.46
C GLN A 196 -11.64 14.98 3.55
N ASP A 197 -11.56 15.84 2.53
CA ASP A 197 -12.63 16.00 1.56
C ASP A 197 -12.59 14.92 0.49
N PHE A 198 -13.77 14.49 0.07
CA PHE A 198 -14.01 13.51 -0.96
C PHE A 198 -14.99 14.06 -1.98
N GLY A 199 -14.78 13.67 -3.23
CA GLY A 199 -15.61 14.02 -4.36
C GLY A 199 -16.03 12.77 -5.15
N VAL A 200 -17.27 12.76 -5.63
CA VAL A 200 -17.75 11.68 -6.50
C VAL A 200 -18.38 12.28 -7.74
N ARG A 201 -18.00 11.77 -8.91
CA ARG A 201 -18.64 12.10 -10.18
C ARG A 201 -19.64 11.02 -10.54
N LEU A 202 -20.90 11.42 -10.74
CA LEU A 202 -21.98 10.58 -11.22
C LEU A 202 -22.53 11.08 -12.56
N MET A 203 -22.73 10.19 -13.52
CA MET A 203 -23.39 10.50 -14.80
C MET A 203 -24.66 9.67 -14.95
N SER A 204 -25.47 9.99 -15.96
CA SER A 204 -26.72 9.27 -16.26
C SER A 204 -27.64 9.13 -15.04
N VAL A 205 -27.73 10.20 -14.24
CA VAL A 205 -28.45 10.21 -12.96
C VAL A 205 -29.96 10.29 -13.21
N GLY A 206 -30.74 9.58 -12.38
CA GLY A 206 -32.20 9.67 -12.36
C GLY A 206 -32.89 8.73 -13.36
N ALA A 207 -34.23 8.74 -13.35
CA ALA A 207 -35.04 7.82 -14.14
C ALA A 207 -34.81 7.97 -15.66
N ASP A 208 -34.67 9.20 -16.14
CA ASP A 208 -34.45 9.50 -17.55
C ASP A 208 -32.97 9.40 -17.98
N ARG A 209 -32.05 9.29 -17.01
CA ARG A 209 -30.62 9.06 -17.24
C ARG A 209 -29.92 10.10 -18.11
N ARG A 210 -30.40 11.35 -18.07
CA ARG A 210 -29.85 12.47 -18.86
C ARG A 210 -28.98 13.39 -18.03
N ASP A 211 -29.14 13.31 -16.72
CA ASP A 211 -28.53 14.24 -15.80
C ASP A 211 -27.19 13.74 -15.29
N SER A 212 -26.48 14.62 -14.61
CA SER A 212 -25.21 14.29 -14.01
C SER A 212 -25.09 15.03 -12.69
N SER A 213 -24.48 14.38 -11.70
CA SER A 213 -24.31 14.94 -10.37
C SER A 213 -22.85 14.92 -9.96
N LYS A 214 -22.48 15.87 -9.12
CA LYS A 214 -21.20 15.94 -8.43
C LYS A 214 -21.49 15.98 -6.95
N LEU A 215 -20.88 15.05 -6.25
CA LEU A 215 -21.07 14.89 -4.82
C LEU A 215 -19.79 15.29 -4.10
N ALA A 216 -19.94 15.87 -2.92
CA ALA A 216 -18.85 16.14 -2.00
C ALA A 216 -19.23 15.68 -0.59
N GLY A 217 -18.23 15.38 0.22
CA GLY A 217 -18.40 15.07 1.63
C GLY A 217 -17.04 15.02 2.33
N THR A 218 -17.04 15.16 3.64
CA THR A 218 -15.83 15.08 4.45
C THR A 218 -15.88 13.78 5.26
N SER A 219 -14.78 13.02 5.24
CA SER A 219 -14.67 11.80 6.02
C SER A 219 -14.71 12.10 7.53
N PRO A 220 -15.15 11.16 8.38
CA PRO A 220 -15.22 11.41 9.79
C PRO A 220 -13.83 11.49 10.43
N ILE A 221 -13.77 12.17 11.57
CA ILE A 221 -12.59 12.16 12.44
C ILE A 221 -12.48 10.76 13.04
N LEU A 222 -11.31 10.12 12.92
CA LEU A 222 -11.02 8.89 13.65
C LEU A 222 -10.96 9.25 15.13
N SER A 223 -11.87 8.66 15.91
CA SER A 223 -11.78 8.76 17.35
C SER A 223 -10.41 8.22 17.78
N PRO A 224 -9.67 8.95 18.65
CA PRO A 224 -8.44 8.42 19.20
C PRO A 224 -8.78 7.08 19.84
N THR A 225 -8.08 6.02 19.43
CA THR A 225 -8.25 4.72 20.07
C THR A 225 -7.84 4.91 21.52
N ASN A 226 -8.81 4.87 22.43
CA ASN A 226 -8.53 4.84 23.84
C ASN A 226 -7.58 3.65 24.04
N PRO A 227 -6.34 3.86 24.54
CA PRO A 227 -5.39 2.78 24.66
C PRO A 227 -6.07 1.66 25.42
N THR A 228 -6.15 0.48 24.81
CA THR A 228 -6.66 -0.71 25.49
C THR A 228 -5.90 -0.76 26.81
N PRO A 229 -6.59 -0.84 27.97
CA PRO A 229 -5.90 -0.88 29.25
C PRO A 229 -4.88 -2.00 29.14
N ILE A 230 -3.61 -1.63 29.30
CA ILE A 230 -2.51 -2.60 29.32
C ILE A 230 -2.94 -3.59 30.39
N VAL A 231 -3.30 -4.81 29.96
CA VAL A 231 -3.50 -5.90 30.89
C VAL A 231 -2.10 -6.12 31.45
N THR A 232 -1.81 -5.51 32.60
CA THR A 232 -0.61 -5.80 33.35
C THR A 232 -0.59 -7.32 33.44
N PRO A 233 0.44 -7.99 32.88
CA PRO A 233 0.54 -9.44 33.01
C PRO A 233 0.32 -9.78 34.48
N PRO A 234 -0.48 -10.81 34.81
CA PRO A 234 -0.61 -11.23 36.20
C PRO A 234 0.80 -11.34 36.76
N ALA A 235 1.02 -10.69 37.91
CA ALA A 235 2.32 -10.71 38.57
C ALA A 235 2.81 -12.17 38.56
N PRO A 236 4.06 -12.43 38.14
CA PRO A 236 4.56 -13.80 38.10
C PRO A 236 4.29 -14.44 39.46
N ASP A 237 3.62 -15.60 39.43
CA ASP A 237 3.33 -16.40 40.62
C ASP A 237 4.65 -16.50 41.42
N PRO A 238 4.66 -16.28 42.75
CA PRO A 238 5.88 -16.32 43.54
C PRO A 238 6.63 -17.60 43.21
N ALA A 239 7.90 -17.47 42.80
CA ALA A 239 8.72 -18.62 42.49
C ALA A 239 8.61 -19.63 43.64
N PRO A 240 8.37 -20.92 43.38
CA PRO A 240 8.30 -21.93 44.43
C PRO A 240 9.54 -21.79 45.29
N VAL A 241 9.35 -21.68 46.61
CA VAL A 241 10.45 -21.61 47.58
C VAL A 241 11.31 -22.85 47.36
N VAL A 242 12.46 -22.67 46.71
CA VAL A 242 13.44 -23.74 46.54
C VAL A 242 13.97 -24.05 47.93
N VAL A 243 13.44 -25.09 48.55
CA VAL A 243 14.04 -25.69 49.75
C VAL A 243 15.43 -26.11 49.33
N ALA A 244 16.45 -25.46 49.90
CA ALA A 244 17.84 -25.72 49.57
C ALA A 244 18.10 -27.24 49.74
N PRO A 245 18.63 -27.93 48.70
CA PRO A 245 19.02 -29.32 48.85
C PRO A 245 20.07 -29.44 49.98
N PRO A 246 20.08 -30.56 50.71
CA PRO A 246 21.10 -30.81 51.74
C PRO A 246 22.50 -30.63 51.14
N VAL A 247 23.31 -29.82 51.83
CA VAL A 247 24.70 -29.53 51.43
C VAL A 247 25.46 -30.85 51.33
N LEU A 248 25.74 -31.30 50.11
CA LEU A 248 26.60 -32.45 49.88
C LEU A 248 28.05 -32.00 50.04
N ASN A 249 28.69 -32.49 51.09
CA ASN A 249 30.09 -32.18 51.42
C ASN A 249 30.99 -32.92 50.42
N LEU A 250 31.31 -32.29 49.29
CA LEU A 250 32.19 -32.85 48.27
C LEU A 250 33.67 -32.73 48.68
N PRO A 251 34.50 -33.74 48.38
CA PRO A 251 35.94 -33.68 48.64
C PRO A 251 36.63 -32.58 47.82
N PRO A 252 37.79 -32.07 48.28
CA PRO A 252 38.52 -30.99 47.63
C PRO A 252 38.90 -31.38 46.19
N VAL A 253 38.45 -30.57 45.23
CA VAL A 253 38.82 -30.67 43.82
C VAL A 253 40.28 -30.28 43.66
N ALA A 254 41.09 -31.15 43.06
CA ALA A 254 42.48 -30.89 42.74
C ALA A 254 42.60 -29.73 41.74
N ILE A 255 43.43 -28.75 42.06
CA ILE A 255 43.71 -27.58 41.24
C ILE A 255 44.41 -28.04 39.96
N VAL A 256 43.72 -28.00 38.83
CA VAL A 256 44.32 -28.20 37.51
C VAL A 256 45.02 -26.88 37.12
N PRO A 257 46.30 -26.93 36.68
CA PRO A 257 47.04 -25.73 36.29
C PRO A 257 46.39 -25.01 35.09
N PRO A 258 46.58 -23.69 34.97
CA PRO A 258 45.96 -22.88 33.93
C PRO A 258 46.44 -23.30 32.53
N THR A 259 45.48 -23.53 31.63
CA THR A 259 45.71 -23.72 30.20
C THR A 259 46.32 -22.44 29.60
N PRO A 260 47.38 -22.52 28.77
CA PRO A 260 47.99 -21.36 28.13
C PRO A 260 47.00 -20.57 27.27
N GLU A 261 47.01 -19.24 27.38
CA GLU A 261 46.21 -18.36 26.54
C GLU A 261 46.55 -18.52 25.06
N SER A 262 45.51 -18.65 24.24
CA SER A 262 45.62 -18.77 22.79
C SER A 262 46.03 -17.40 22.20
N PRO A 263 46.97 -17.36 21.24
CA PRO A 263 47.44 -16.10 20.67
C PRO A 263 46.31 -15.36 19.94
N GLU A 264 46.22 -14.07 20.22
CA GLU A 264 45.22 -13.16 19.68
C GLU A 264 45.30 -13.10 18.14
N PRO A 265 44.17 -13.25 17.41
CA PRO A 265 44.17 -13.28 15.96
C PRO A 265 44.57 -11.92 15.39
N THR A 266 45.62 -11.94 14.56
CA THR A 266 46.16 -10.76 13.88
C THR A 266 45.13 -10.23 12.88
N ARG A 267 44.70 -8.97 13.03
CA ARG A 267 43.74 -8.34 12.11
C ARG A 267 44.34 -8.22 10.71
N VAL A 268 43.69 -8.88 9.74
CA VAL A 268 43.98 -8.74 8.31
C VAL A 268 43.46 -7.37 7.84
N PRO A 269 44.25 -6.56 7.11
CA PRO A 269 43.78 -5.30 6.54
C PRO A 269 42.75 -5.56 5.44
N GLU A 270 41.58 -4.95 5.54
CA GLU A 270 40.56 -5.01 4.49
C GLU A 270 41.05 -4.26 3.22
N PRO A 271 40.81 -4.80 2.01
CA PRO A 271 41.11 -4.09 0.78
C PRO A 271 40.15 -2.90 0.62
N GLY A 272 40.72 -1.70 0.56
CA GLY A 272 39.97 -0.47 0.37
C GLY A 272 39.09 -0.52 -0.89
N THR A 273 37.80 -0.25 -0.71
CA THR A 273 36.80 -0.09 -1.77
C THR A 273 37.11 1.19 -2.55
N ALA A 274 37.93 1.06 -3.59
CA ALA A 274 38.21 2.12 -4.53
C ALA A 274 36.95 2.46 -5.35
N THR A 275 36.57 3.72 -5.28
CA THR A 275 35.49 4.37 -6.02
C THR A 275 35.74 4.28 -7.53
N ALA A 276 34.90 3.54 -8.26
CA ALA A 276 34.89 3.54 -9.72
C ALA A 276 33.70 4.37 -10.23
N LEU A 277 33.93 5.68 -10.38
CA LEU A 277 33.08 6.61 -11.10
C LEU A 277 33.38 6.43 -12.60
N ALA A 278 32.55 5.68 -13.34
CA ALA A 278 32.70 5.51 -14.78
C ALA A 278 31.49 6.09 -15.52
N ILE A 279 31.81 7.19 -16.19
CA ILE A 279 31.08 7.92 -17.22
C ILE A 279 30.57 6.96 -18.31
N VAL A 280 29.26 6.99 -18.62
CA VAL A 280 28.77 6.63 -19.96
C VAL A 280 27.87 7.75 -20.49
N ALA A 281 28.39 8.35 -21.55
CA ALA A 281 27.84 9.45 -22.30
C ALA A 281 26.76 8.99 -23.30
N ILE A 282 25.81 9.90 -23.55
CA ILE A 282 25.36 10.34 -24.88
C ILE A 282 25.02 9.21 -25.88
N GLY A 283 23.73 8.96 -26.08
CA GLY A 283 23.27 8.24 -27.27
C GLY A 283 21.78 7.92 -27.29
N CYS A 284 20.94 8.86 -27.74
CA CYS A 284 19.71 8.64 -28.54
C CYS A 284 18.86 9.93 -28.64
N PHE A 285 19.43 11.00 -29.21
CA PHE A 285 18.67 12.15 -29.70
C PHE A 285 18.74 12.13 -31.23
N LYS A 286 17.83 11.40 -31.89
CA LYS A 286 17.46 11.51 -33.33
C LYS A 286 16.67 10.28 -33.79
N LEU A 287 15.39 10.18 -33.45
CA LEU A 287 14.35 9.37 -34.10
C LEU A 287 13.11 9.56 -33.23
N LEU A 288 12.27 10.58 -33.45
CA LEU A 288 11.03 10.41 -34.20
C LEU A 288 10.43 11.81 -34.48
N LYS A 289 10.95 12.50 -35.50
CA LYS A 289 10.30 13.67 -36.09
C LYS A 289 9.93 13.31 -37.53
N ARG A 290 8.97 12.39 -37.68
CA ARG A 290 8.51 11.92 -39.00
C ARG A 290 7.09 11.36 -38.99
N GLN A 291 6.11 12.08 -38.41
CA GLN A 291 4.67 11.79 -38.61
C GLN A 291 3.78 13.05 -38.57
N GLN A 292 4.18 14.13 -39.26
CA GLN A 292 3.30 15.30 -39.47
C GLN A 292 3.17 15.71 -40.94
N SER A 293 3.32 14.77 -41.87
CA SER A 293 3.16 15.07 -43.30
C SER A 293 2.53 13.92 -44.06
N ALA A 294 1.31 13.52 -43.66
CA ALA A 294 0.40 12.76 -44.51
C ALA A 294 -0.98 12.71 -43.85
N GLN A 295 -1.83 13.69 -44.17
CA GLN A 295 -3.30 13.60 -44.31
C GLN A 295 -3.91 15.00 -44.24
N SER A 296 -3.46 15.85 -45.17
CA SER A 296 -4.35 16.77 -45.86
C SER A 296 -4.58 16.13 -47.23
N GLN A 297 -5.83 16.12 -47.70
CA GLN A 297 -6.41 15.36 -48.83
C GLN A 297 -7.04 14.02 -48.43
N ILE A 298 -8.27 14.08 -47.90
CA ILE A 298 -9.55 13.85 -48.58
C ILE A 298 -10.63 14.58 -47.77
#